data_AF-A0A538E0Y8-F1
#
_entry.id   AF-A0A538E0Y8-F1
#
_cell.length_a   1.000
_cell.length_b   1.000
_cell.length_c   1.000
_cell.angle_alpha   90.00
_cell.angle_beta   90.00
_cell.angle_gamma   90.00
#
_symmetry.space_group_name_H-M   'P 1'
#
loop_
_entity.id
_entity.type
_entity.pdbx_description
1 polymer ?
#
loop_
_entity_poly.entity_id
_entity_poly.type
_entity_poly.pdbx_seq_one_letter_code
_entity_poly.pdbx_strand_id
1 'polypeptide(L)'
;MKVFEELTDKDSISGEEAFTLQATYGFPLELTVELAEERGQSVDVDGFSSAMAGHREISRAGGERDLLRAAEFAAAAGFTTDFVGYFKLDVLTQIGALTELEDDLALVKLRESPFYPAGGGQVSDRGWVELDGDPGTRAELVEAYRFDEDQVLLLESSRLATGDRVRAVVPWSVRFPTMANHTATHLLHRALQDVLGEHARQAGSAVRPDKLRFDFTHEQALTSEERDEV
;
A
#
# COMPACT_ATOMS: atom_id res chain seq x y z
N MET A 1 9.96 -14.75 -20.24
CA MET A 1 11.06 -14.56 -21.22
C MET A 1 10.65 -13.67 -22.38
N LYS A 2 9.52 -13.89 -23.08
CA LYS A 2 9.07 -13.01 -24.18
C LYS A 2 9.05 -11.51 -23.86
N VAL A 3 8.51 -11.11 -22.70
CA VAL A 3 8.41 -9.68 -22.33
C VAL A 3 9.77 -9.02 -22.11
N PHE A 4 10.73 -9.76 -21.56
CA PHE A 4 12.11 -9.27 -21.43
C PHE A 4 12.71 -9.09 -22.83
N GLU A 5 12.62 -10.12 -23.68
CA GLU A 5 13.14 -10.10 -25.05
C GLU A 5 12.53 -8.99 -25.92
N GLU A 6 11.25 -8.69 -25.77
CA GLU A 6 10.57 -7.61 -26.50
C GLU A 6 10.98 -6.20 -26.06
N LEU A 7 11.41 -6.04 -24.79
CA LEU A 7 11.78 -4.74 -24.21
C LEU A 7 13.29 -4.49 -24.24
N THR A 8 14.11 -5.54 -24.36
CA THR A 8 15.57 -5.48 -24.18
C THR A 8 16.35 -5.91 -25.43
N ASP A 9 15.84 -5.58 -26.62
CA ASP A 9 16.39 -6.02 -27.93
C ASP A 9 17.65 -5.22 -28.38
N LYS A 10 18.36 -4.59 -27.43
CA LYS A 10 19.52 -3.70 -27.65
C LYS A 10 20.74 -4.17 -26.84
N ASP A 11 21.94 -3.74 -27.23
CA ASP A 11 23.20 -4.02 -26.49
C ASP A 11 23.23 -3.45 -25.06
N SER A 12 22.30 -2.55 -24.72
CA SER A 12 22.14 -1.99 -23.38
C SER A 12 20.66 -1.77 -23.05
N ILE A 13 20.29 -2.05 -21.79
CA ILE A 13 18.97 -1.82 -21.20
C ILE A 13 19.02 -0.47 -20.49
N SER A 14 18.19 0.47 -20.92
CA SER A 14 18.09 1.77 -20.28
C SER A 14 17.44 1.69 -18.90
N GLY A 15 17.67 2.73 -18.08
CA GLY A 15 17.04 2.84 -16.77
C GLY A 15 15.51 2.85 -16.80
N GLU A 16 14.92 3.40 -17.86
CA GLU A 16 13.46 3.45 -18.06
C GLU A 16 12.88 2.09 -18.47
N GLU A 17 13.58 1.33 -19.31
CA GLU A 17 13.22 -0.06 -19.66
C GLU A 17 13.32 -0.97 -18.42
N ALA A 18 14.40 -0.86 -17.64
CA ALA A 18 14.55 -1.58 -16.37
C ALA A 18 13.48 -1.18 -15.34
N PHE A 19 13.13 0.12 -15.27
CA PHE A 19 12.06 0.60 -14.41
C PHE A 19 10.71 0.02 -14.84
N THR A 20 10.42 -0.04 -16.13
CA THR A 20 9.18 -0.60 -16.67
C THR A 20 9.07 -2.11 -16.38
N LEU A 21 10.16 -2.85 -16.54
CA LEU A 21 10.22 -4.27 -16.16
C LEU A 21 9.83 -4.48 -14.69
N GLN A 22 10.32 -3.62 -13.79
CA GLN A 22 9.99 -3.71 -12.37
C GLN A 22 8.60 -3.19 -12.01
N ALA A 23 8.25 -1.99 -12.46
CA ALA A 23 7.03 -1.29 -12.07
C ALA A 23 5.77 -1.90 -12.71
N THR A 24 5.86 -2.30 -13.97
CA THR A 24 4.71 -2.82 -14.74
C THR A 24 4.64 -4.33 -14.71
N TYR A 25 5.79 -5.00 -14.84
CA TYR A 25 5.85 -6.47 -15.00
C TYR A 25 6.35 -7.20 -13.75
N GLY A 26 6.69 -6.48 -12.68
CA GLY A 26 7.10 -7.05 -11.39
C GLY A 26 8.47 -7.74 -11.41
N PHE A 27 9.28 -7.49 -12.44
CA PHE A 27 10.61 -8.08 -12.59
C PHE A 27 11.62 -7.39 -11.68
N PRO A 28 12.28 -8.08 -10.74
CA PRO A 28 13.30 -7.47 -9.90
C PRO A 28 14.45 -6.88 -10.73
N LEU A 29 15.00 -5.75 -10.29
CA LEU A 29 16.18 -5.16 -10.93
C LEU A 29 17.35 -6.15 -10.92
N GLU A 30 17.55 -6.87 -9.82
CA GLU A 30 18.61 -7.86 -9.67
C GLU A 30 18.51 -8.94 -10.75
N LEU A 31 17.30 -9.47 -10.97
CA LEU A 31 17.06 -10.48 -12.01
C LEU A 31 17.21 -9.90 -13.43
N THR A 32 16.86 -8.63 -13.61
CA THR A 32 17.05 -7.90 -14.87
C THR A 32 18.54 -7.75 -15.20
N VAL A 33 19.36 -7.44 -14.20
CA VAL A 33 20.83 -7.34 -14.33
C VAL A 33 21.44 -8.71 -14.63
N GLU A 34 21.08 -9.75 -13.87
CA GLU A 34 21.58 -11.11 -14.08
C GLU A 34 21.29 -11.61 -15.51
N LEU A 35 20.06 -11.43 -16.00
CA LEU A 35 19.66 -11.86 -17.35
C LEU A 35 20.30 -11.04 -18.48
N ALA A 36 20.64 -9.77 -18.21
CA ALA A 36 21.36 -8.91 -19.13
C ALA A 36 22.82 -9.36 -19.25
N GLU A 37 23.47 -9.66 -18.12
CA GLU A 37 24.86 -10.13 -18.07
C GLU A 37 25.04 -11.47 -18.81
N GLU A 38 24.13 -12.42 -18.64
CA GLU A 38 24.14 -13.70 -19.37
C GLU A 38 24.10 -13.51 -20.91
N ARG A 39 23.56 -12.37 -21.37
CA ARG A 39 23.43 -12.01 -22.79
C ARG A 39 24.49 -11.02 -23.27
N GLY A 40 25.44 -10.64 -22.41
CA GLY A 40 26.46 -9.64 -22.74
C GLY A 40 25.91 -8.22 -22.87
N GLN A 41 24.73 -7.94 -22.31
CA GLN A 41 24.11 -6.62 -22.24
C GLN A 41 24.47 -5.92 -20.93
N SER A 42 24.42 -4.59 -20.93
CA SER A 42 24.58 -3.77 -19.72
C SER A 42 23.26 -3.10 -19.32
N VAL A 43 23.06 -2.86 -18.02
CA VAL A 43 21.88 -2.16 -17.48
C VAL A 43 22.31 -0.81 -16.92
N ASP A 44 21.61 0.27 -17.29
CA ASP A 44 21.78 1.60 -16.72
C ASP A 44 21.09 1.71 -15.35
N VAL A 45 21.81 1.31 -14.31
CA VAL A 45 21.33 1.33 -12.91
C VAL A 45 21.13 2.76 -12.39
N ASP A 46 21.91 3.73 -12.86
CA ASP A 46 21.80 5.14 -12.45
C ASP A 46 20.55 5.79 -13.07
N GLY A 47 20.28 5.51 -14.34
CA GLY A 47 19.03 5.87 -15.02
C GLY A 47 17.82 5.22 -14.34
N PHE A 48 17.92 3.95 -13.95
CA PHE A 48 16.85 3.26 -13.22
C PHE A 48 16.56 3.95 -11.88
N SER A 49 17.61 4.29 -11.14
CA SER A 49 17.49 4.98 -9.85
C SER A 49 16.84 6.36 -10.00
N SER A 50 17.17 7.07 -11.08
CA SER A 50 16.58 8.37 -11.43
C SER A 50 15.11 8.24 -11.82
N ALA A 51 14.75 7.24 -12.62
CA ALA A 51 13.36 6.94 -12.98
C ALA A 51 12.51 6.57 -11.75
N MET A 52 13.07 5.75 -10.85
CA MET A 52 12.47 5.44 -9.55
C MET A 52 12.25 6.67 -8.68
N ALA A 53 13.22 7.60 -8.65
CA ALA A 53 13.11 8.84 -7.89
C ALA A 53 12.01 9.76 -8.46
N GLY A 54 11.99 9.95 -9.79
CA GLY A 54 10.96 10.73 -10.46
C GLY A 54 9.56 10.14 -10.26
N HIS A 55 9.41 8.82 -10.40
CA HIS A 55 8.15 8.13 -10.13
C HIS A 55 7.71 8.30 -8.66
N ARG A 56 8.64 8.24 -7.70
CA ARG A 56 8.34 8.49 -6.28
C ARG A 56 7.85 9.92 -6.05
N GLU A 57 8.42 10.92 -6.70
CA GLU A 57 7.98 12.31 -6.58
C GLU A 57 6.59 12.54 -7.18
N ILE A 58 6.32 11.98 -8.36
CA ILE A 58 5.01 12.03 -9.00
C ILE A 58 3.96 11.31 -8.13
N SER A 59 4.29 10.11 -7.63
CA SER A 59 3.41 9.35 -6.72
C SER A 59 3.13 10.11 -5.43
N ARG A 60 4.12 10.83 -4.87
CA ARG A 60 3.92 11.68 -3.68
C ARG A 60 3.01 12.87 -3.98
N ALA A 61 3.25 13.58 -5.09
CA ALA A 61 2.46 14.74 -5.46
C ALA A 61 1.01 14.38 -5.82
N GLY A 62 0.78 13.20 -6.43
CA GLY A 62 -0.55 12.64 -6.65
C GLY A 62 -1.26 12.33 -5.33
N GLY A 63 -0.59 11.58 -4.44
CA GLY A 63 -1.15 11.23 -3.13
C GLY A 63 -1.48 12.44 -2.25
N GLU A 64 -0.68 13.51 -2.27
CA GLU A 64 -0.99 14.75 -1.55
C GLU A 64 -2.25 15.45 -2.08
N ARG A 65 -2.46 15.44 -3.41
CA ARG A 65 -3.68 16.01 -4.02
C ARG A 65 -4.92 15.21 -3.69
N ASP A 66 -4.82 13.88 -3.74
CA ASP A 66 -5.95 12.99 -3.44
C ASP A 66 -6.31 13.05 -1.95
N LEU A 67 -5.33 13.16 -1.07
CA LEU A 67 -5.56 13.37 0.37
C LEU A 67 -6.32 14.69 0.63
N LEU A 68 -5.96 15.78 -0.05
CA LEU A 68 -6.65 17.06 0.08
C LEU A 68 -8.11 16.96 -0.39
N ARG A 69 -8.35 16.36 -1.57
CA ARG A 69 -9.70 16.12 -2.11
C ARG A 69 -10.53 15.24 -1.18
N ALA A 70 -9.91 14.19 -0.63
CA ALA A 70 -10.55 13.30 0.33
C ALA A 70 -10.95 14.03 1.62
N ALA A 71 -10.13 14.97 2.11
CA ALA A 71 -10.46 15.79 3.28
C ALA A 71 -11.67 16.71 3.02
N GLU A 72 -11.69 17.40 1.87
CA GLU A 72 -12.82 18.25 1.46
C GLU A 72 -14.10 17.42 1.30
N PHE A 73 -13.99 16.25 0.67
CA PHE A 73 -15.10 15.32 0.50
C PHE A 73 -15.63 14.78 1.83
N ALA A 74 -14.73 14.42 2.77
CA ALA A 74 -15.11 13.98 4.11
C ALA A 74 -15.97 15.03 4.83
N ALA A 75 -15.54 16.29 4.78
CA ALA A 75 -16.23 17.42 5.41
C ALA A 75 -17.59 17.72 4.76
N ALA A 76 -17.71 17.57 3.44
CA ALA A 76 -18.94 17.84 2.70
C ALA A 76 -20.02 16.77 2.87
N ALA A 77 -19.65 15.52 3.19
CA ALA A 77 -20.57 14.39 3.24
C ALA A 77 -21.61 14.45 4.37
N GLY A 78 -21.36 15.21 5.44
CA GLY A 78 -22.32 15.44 6.52
C GLY A 78 -22.57 14.24 7.46
N PHE A 79 -21.72 13.22 7.42
CA PHE A 79 -21.70 12.08 8.35
C PHE A 79 -20.30 11.50 8.47
N THR A 80 -20.02 10.74 9.53
CA THR A 80 -18.78 9.96 9.69
C THR A 80 -19.02 8.47 9.41
N THR A 81 -18.03 7.81 8.83
CA THR A 81 -18.04 6.36 8.61
C THR A 81 -17.86 5.60 9.94
N ASP A 82 -18.69 4.62 10.23
CA ASP A 82 -18.49 3.72 11.37
C ASP A 82 -17.47 2.62 11.02
N PHE A 83 -16.30 2.66 11.67
CA PHE A 83 -15.25 1.68 11.43
C PHE A 83 -15.48 0.40 12.24
N VAL A 84 -15.79 -0.69 11.54
CA VAL A 84 -16.10 -2.01 12.13
C VAL A 84 -15.00 -3.05 11.88
N GLY A 85 -13.89 -2.63 11.26
CA GLY A 85 -12.79 -3.49 10.82
C GLY A 85 -12.05 -4.23 11.92
N TYR A 86 -12.26 -3.88 13.19
CA TYR A 86 -11.72 -4.62 14.34
C TYR A 86 -12.36 -6.01 14.51
N PHE A 87 -13.62 -6.16 14.09
CA PHE A 87 -14.40 -7.38 14.33
C PHE A 87 -14.95 -8.00 13.05
N LYS A 88 -15.17 -7.17 12.02
CA LYS A 88 -15.75 -7.60 10.74
C LYS A 88 -14.76 -7.33 9.61
N LEU A 89 -14.61 -8.31 8.73
CA LEU A 89 -13.88 -8.16 7.47
C LEU A 89 -14.79 -8.21 6.25
N ASP A 90 -16.07 -8.43 6.50
CA ASP A 90 -17.11 -8.59 5.49
C ASP A 90 -18.39 -7.97 6.04
N VAL A 91 -18.88 -6.94 5.37
CA VAL A 91 -19.97 -6.11 5.87
C VAL A 91 -20.90 -5.72 4.73
N LEU A 92 -22.19 -6.04 4.87
CA LEU A 92 -23.25 -5.41 4.07
C LEU A 92 -23.53 -4.02 4.63
N THR A 93 -23.37 -3.01 3.78
CA THR A 93 -23.41 -1.59 4.14
C THR A 93 -24.03 -0.79 2.98
N GLN A 94 -24.02 0.54 3.09
CA GLN A 94 -24.50 1.44 2.05
C GLN A 94 -23.44 2.47 1.71
N ILE A 95 -23.34 2.84 0.43
CA ILE A 95 -22.60 4.01 -0.01
C ILE A 95 -23.36 5.26 0.42
N GLY A 96 -22.84 5.96 1.43
CA GLY A 96 -23.45 7.18 1.95
C GLY A 96 -23.09 8.43 1.14
N ALA A 97 -21.92 8.43 0.49
CA ALA A 97 -21.51 9.47 -0.46
C ALA A 97 -20.49 8.89 -1.45
N LEU A 98 -20.51 9.39 -2.68
CA LEU A 98 -19.57 9.05 -3.74
C LEU A 98 -19.30 10.27 -4.62
N THR A 99 -18.05 10.50 -4.98
CA THR A 99 -17.66 11.41 -6.07
C THR A 99 -16.65 10.74 -6.98
N GLU A 100 -16.89 10.81 -8.28
CA GLU A 100 -15.94 10.34 -9.28
C GLU A 100 -14.75 11.31 -9.39
N LEU A 101 -13.59 10.75 -9.70
CA LEU A 101 -12.35 11.43 -10.01
C LEU A 101 -11.93 11.09 -11.45
N GLU A 102 -10.77 11.60 -11.87
CA GLU A 102 -10.13 11.20 -13.13
C GLU A 102 -9.60 9.75 -13.03
N ASP A 103 -9.22 9.16 -14.16
CA ASP A 103 -8.62 7.81 -14.25
C ASP A 103 -9.45 6.66 -13.65
N ASP A 104 -10.78 6.74 -13.76
CA ASP A 104 -11.73 5.71 -13.29
C ASP A 104 -11.68 5.50 -11.77
N LEU A 105 -11.19 6.50 -11.02
CA LEU A 105 -11.16 6.52 -9.56
C LEU A 105 -12.41 7.18 -8.97
N ALA A 106 -12.76 6.81 -7.75
CA ALA A 106 -13.82 7.46 -6.99
C ALA A 106 -13.47 7.56 -5.51
N LEU A 107 -13.86 8.68 -4.89
CA LEU A 107 -13.87 8.81 -3.43
C LEU A 107 -15.23 8.35 -2.91
N VAL A 108 -15.21 7.45 -1.93
CA VAL A 108 -16.40 6.78 -1.41
C VAL A 108 -16.40 6.81 0.11
N LYS A 109 -17.57 7.10 0.68
CA LYS A 109 -17.84 6.92 2.12
C LYS A 109 -18.93 5.89 2.32
N LEU A 110 -18.63 4.88 3.13
CA LEU A 110 -19.57 3.85 3.53
C LEU A 110 -20.21 4.23 4.88
N ARG A 111 -21.40 3.69 5.17
CA ARG A 111 -22.01 3.87 6.50
C ARG A 111 -21.25 3.09 7.57
N GLU A 112 -21.03 1.80 7.34
CA GLU A 112 -20.09 0.95 8.06
C GLU A 112 -18.95 0.53 7.10
N SER A 113 -17.70 0.53 7.58
CA SER A 113 -16.51 0.14 6.80
C SER A 113 -15.61 -0.84 7.55
N PRO A 114 -15.22 -1.97 6.94
CA PRO A 114 -14.24 -2.89 7.50
C PRO A 114 -12.78 -2.49 7.19
N PHE A 115 -12.54 -1.55 6.28
CA PHE A 115 -11.20 -1.24 5.76
C PHE A 115 -10.39 -0.41 6.76
N TYR A 116 -9.25 -0.90 7.20
CA TYR A 116 -8.34 -0.17 8.06
C TYR A 116 -7.61 0.91 7.23
N PRO A 117 -7.75 2.20 7.58
CA PRO A 117 -7.02 3.25 6.90
C PRO A 117 -5.56 3.27 7.37
N ALA A 118 -4.65 3.64 6.45
CA ALA A 118 -3.22 3.69 6.74
C ALA A 118 -2.93 4.53 8.00
N GLY A 119 -1.98 4.09 8.82
CA GLY A 119 -1.64 4.79 10.06
C GLY A 119 -0.71 4.00 10.96
N GLY A 120 0.16 4.73 11.68
CA GLY A 120 1.11 4.12 12.63
C GLY A 120 2.15 3.20 11.96
N GLY A 121 2.51 3.48 10.70
CA GLY A 121 3.40 2.64 9.90
C GLY A 121 2.69 1.51 9.15
N GLN A 122 1.43 1.20 9.48
CA GLN A 122 0.63 0.21 8.76
C GLN A 122 0.03 0.80 7.48
N VAL A 123 0.15 0.05 6.39
CA VAL A 123 -0.55 0.38 5.14
C VAL A 123 -2.06 0.19 5.28
N SER A 124 -2.81 0.88 4.43
CA SER A 124 -4.24 0.65 4.29
C SER A 124 -4.51 -0.81 3.88
N ASP A 125 -5.69 -1.31 4.24
CA ASP A 125 -6.11 -2.61 3.75
C ASP A 125 -6.22 -2.65 2.22
N ARG A 126 -6.27 -3.88 1.70
CA ARG A 126 -6.71 -4.17 0.34
C ARG A 126 -7.97 -4.99 0.40
N GLY A 127 -8.80 -4.85 -0.62
CA GLY A 127 -10.09 -5.51 -0.70
C GLY A 127 -10.97 -4.81 -1.70
N TRP A 128 -12.28 -4.98 -1.59
CA TRP A 128 -13.21 -4.46 -2.60
C TRP A 128 -14.58 -4.18 -2.03
N VAL A 129 -15.33 -3.37 -2.77
CA VAL A 129 -16.75 -3.08 -2.55
C VAL A 129 -17.53 -3.64 -3.73
N GLU A 130 -18.43 -4.59 -3.49
CA GLU A 130 -19.29 -5.20 -4.52
C GLU A 130 -20.76 -4.83 -4.31
N LEU A 131 -21.50 -4.65 -5.39
CA LEU A 131 -22.92 -4.30 -5.33
C LEU A 131 -23.76 -5.46 -4.77
N ASP A 132 -24.64 -5.18 -3.81
CA ASP A 132 -25.54 -6.18 -3.22
C ASP A 132 -26.52 -6.68 -4.29
N GLY A 133 -26.46 -7.97 -4.61
CA GLY A 133 -27.30 -8.60 -5.64
C GLY A 133 -26.69 -8.64 -7.06
N ASP A 134 -25.56 -7.99 -7.30
CA ASP A 134 -24.78 -8.14 -8.55
C ASP A 134 -23.26 -8.18 -8.26
N PRO A 135 -22.71 -9.37 -7.94
CA PRO A 135 -21.29 -9.53 -7.66
C PRO A 135 -20.37 -9.21 -8.84
N GLY A 136 -20.91 -9.05 -10.05
CA GLY A 136 -20.15 -8.62 -11.23
C GLY A 136 -19.80 -7.14 -11.22
N THR A 137 -20.50 -6.34 -10.40
CA THR A 137 -20.23 -4.92 -10.21
C THR A 137 -19.43 -4.72 -8.94
N ARG A 138 -18.11 -4.53 -9.10
CA ARG A 138 -17.13 -4.43 -8.01
C ARG A 138 -16.15 -3.29 -8.26
N ALA A 139 -15.78 -2.60 -7.19
CA ALA A 139 -14.73 -1.59 -7.16
C ALA A 139 -13.61 -2.01 -6.20
N GLU A 140 -12.35 -1.93 -6.64
CA GLU A 140 -11.18 -2.31 -5.84
C GLU A 140 -10.78 -1.17 -4.91
N LEU A 141 -10.37 -1.51 -3.68
CA LEU A 141 -9.78 -0.53 -2.77
C LEU A 141 -8.34 -0.23 -3.18
N VAL A 142 -8.09 1.02 -3.58
CA VAL A 142 -6.76 1.55 -3.83
C VAL A 142 -6.13 1.99 -2.52
N GLU A 143 -6.83 2.85 -1.78
CA GLU A 143 -6.35 3.41 -0.52
C GLU A 143 -7.50 3.80 0.42
N ALA A 144 -7.26 3.76 1.72
CA ALA A 144 -8.19 4.21 2.73
C ALA A 144 -7.54 5.32 3.58
N TYR A 145 -8.13 6.51 3.51
CA TYR A 145 -7.67 7.71 4.19
C TYR A 145 -8.33 7.86 5.57
N ARG A 146 -7.55 8.31 6.56
CA ARG A 146 -8.03 8.57 7.93
C ARG A 146 -8.18 10.07 8.16
N PHE A 147 -9.31 10.49 8.70
CA PHE A 147 -9.58 11.85 9.13
C PHE A 147 -10.23 11.84 10.52
N ASP A 148 -9.43 11.94 11.59
CA ASP A 148 -9.88 11.82 12.98
C ASP A 148 -10.73 10.54 13.22
N GLU A 149 -12.04 10.70 13.48
CA GLU A 149 -13.02 9.62 13.67
C GLU A 149 -13.73 9.20 12.37
N ASP A 150 -13.21 9.62 11.22
CA ASP A 150 -13.81 9.43 9.91
C ASP A 150 -12.83 8.79 8.91
N GLN A 151 -13.41 8.31 7.82
CA GLN A 151 -12.71 7.61 6.76
C GLN A 151 -13.30 7.94 5.38
N VAL A 152 -12.40 8.04 4.40
CA VAL A 152 -12.74 8.05 2.98
C VAL A 152 -11.94 6.96 2.29
N LEU A 153 -12.59 6.26 1.35
CA LEU A 153 -11.98 5.24 0.51
C LEU A 153 -11.73 5.81 -0.88
N LEU A 154 -10.56 5.56 -1.43
CA LEU A 154 -10.27 5.71 -2.86
C LEU A 154 -10.46 4.33 -3.52
N LEU A 155 -11.45 4.23 -4.40
CA LEU A 155 -11.76 3.01 -5.13
C LEU A 155 -11.44 3.16 -6.61
N GLU A 156 -11.01 2.07 -7.24
CA GLU A 156 -10.82 1.96 -8.69
C GLU A 156 -12.01 1.24 -9.33
N SER A 157 -12.53 1.84 -10.39
CA SER A 157 -13.63 1.41 -11.25
C SER A 157 -14.93 1.12 -10.49
N SER A 158 -15.83 2.11 -10.45
CA SER A 158 -17.13 1.93 -9.80
C SER A 158 -18.29 2.31 -10.71
N ARG A 159 -19.02 1.31 -11.22
CA ARG A 159 -20.44 1.49 -11.60
C ARG A 159 -21.35 1.58 -10.36
N LEU A 160 -20.80 2.04 -9.24
CA LEU A 160 -21.48 2.18 -7.96
C LEU A 160 -21.98 3.63 -7.83
N ALA A 161 -23.08 3.81 -7.14
CA ALA A 161 -23.69 5.11 -6.93
C ALA A 161 -23.97 5.38 -5.44
N THR A 162 -24.13 6.65 -5.10
CA THR A 162 -24.60 7.03 -3.76
C THR A 162 -25.98 6.43 -3.52
N GLY A 163 -26.15 5.77 -2.36
CA GLY A 163 -27.38 5.08 -1.97
C GLY A 163 -27.36 3.58 -2.24
N ASP A 164 -26.41 3.07 -3.03
CA ASP A 164 -26.29 1.64 -3.31
C ASP A 164 -25.99 0.84 -2.04
N ARG A 165 -26.65 -0.31 -1.95
CA ARG A 165 -26.32 -1.33 -0.96
C ARG A 165 -25.15 -2.14 -1.50
N VAL A 166 -24.12 -2.30 -0.69
CA VAL A 166 -22.88 -2.93 -1.10
C VAL A 166 -22.35 -3.85 -0.02
N ARG A 167 -21.57 -4.84 -0.43
CA ARG A 167 -20.76 -5.66 0.47
C ARG A 167 -19.31 -5.20 0.39
N ALA A 168 -18.77 -4.76 1.52
CA ALA A 168 -17.37 -4.38 1.67
C ALA A 168 -16.59 -5.56 2.22
N VAL A 169 -15.53 -5.98 1.53
CA VAL A 169 -14.77 -7.20 1.84
C VAL A 169 -13.27 -6.90 1.94
N VAL A 170 -12.67 -7.30 3.05
CA VAL A 170 -11.22 -7.35 3.28
C VAL A 170 -10.80 -8.82 3.32
N PRO A 171 -10.00 -9.31 2.35
CA PRO A 171 -9.52 -10.68 2.37
C PRO A 171 -8.68 -10.98 3.61
N TRP A 172 -8.99 -12.09 4.28
CA TRP A 172 -8.21 -12.57 5.42
C TRP A 172 -6.73 -12.77 5.07
N SER A 173 -6.45 -13.23 3.85
CA SER A 173 -5.10 -13.43 3.32
C SER A 173 -4.26 -12.15 3.27
N VAL A 174 -4.90 -10.97 3.26
CA VAL A 174 -4.21 -9.67 3.31
C VAL A 174 -4.18 -9.12 4.73
N ARG A 175 -5.31 -9.17 5.43
CA ARG A 175 -5.44 -8.60 6.78
C ARG A 175 -4.55 -9.33 7.79
N PHE A 176 -4.57 -10.66 7.78
CA PHE A 176 -3.88 -11.45 8.80
C PHE A 176 -2.35 -11.25 8.78
N PRO A 177 -1.64 -11.32 7.63
CA PRO A 177 -0.20 -11.02 7.61
C PRO A 177 0.12 -9.61 8.10
N THR A 178 -0.73 -8.62 7.77
CA THR A 178 -0.56 -7.24 8.24
C THR A 178 -0.70 -7.14 9.76
N MET A 179 -1.71 -7.80 10.35
CA MET A 179 -1.91 -7.87 11.80
C MET A 179 -0.76 -8.60 12.50
N ALA A 180 -0.28 -9.69 11.91
CA ALA A 180 0.86 -10.44 12.43
C ALA A 180 2.12 -9.57 12.44
N ASN A 181 2.40 -8.85 11.35
CA ASN A 181 3.53 -7.94 11.25
C ASN A 181 3.40 -6.74 12.19
N HIS A 182 2.19 -6.22 12.43
CA HIS A 182 1.94 -5.20 13.44
C HIS A 182 2.27 -5.72 14.85
N THR A 183 1.82 -6.93 15.17
CA THR A 183 2.12 -7.57 16.46
C THR A 183 3.62 -7.82 16.60
N ALA A 184 4.26 -8.34 15.56
CA ALA A 184 5.70 -8.56 15.50
C ALA A 184 6.49 -7.25 15.68
N THR A 185 5.96 -6.11 15.22
CA THR A 185 6.58 -4.79 15.45
C THR A 185 6.70 -4.48 16.95
N HIS A 186 5.64 -4.71 17.71
CA HIS A 186 5.65 -4.48 19.17
C HIS A 186 6.57 -5.45 19.89
N LEU A 187 6.56 -6.72 19.48
CA LEU A 187 7.44 -7.75 20.04
C LEU A 187 8.91 -7.44 19.77
N LEU A 188 9.24 -7.10 18.51
CA LEU A 188 10.57 -6.70 18.10
C LEU A 188 11.03 -5.44 18.84
N HIS A 189 10.15 -4.44 18.97
CA HIS A 189 10.49 -3.23 19.72
C HIS A 189 10.80 -3.55 21.18
N ARG A 190 10.01 -4.42 21.80
CA ARG A 190 10.28 -4.86 23.17
C ARG A 190 11.59 -5.63 23.29
N ALA A 191 11.85 -6.60 22.41
CA ALA A 191 13.08 -7.38 22.39
C ALA A 191 14.32 -6.48 22.22
N LEU A 192 14.26 -5.51 21.32
CA LEU A 192 15.31 -4.51 21.14
C LEU A 192 15.56 -3.70 22.42
N GLN A 193 14.52 -3.33 23.17
CA GLN A 193 14.68 -2.63 24.44
C GLN A 193 15.25 -3.52 25.55
N ASP A 194 14.91 -4.81 25.56
CA ASP A 194 15.41 -5.76 26.55
C ASP A 194 16.91 -6.09 26.33
N VAL A 195 17.35 -6.19 25.07
CA VAL A 195 18.75 -6.48 24.72
C VAL A 195 19.63 -5.23 24.72
N LEU A 196 19.17 -4.15 24.08
CA LEU A 196 20.00 -2.95 23.85
C LEU A 196 19.79 -1.87 24.92
N GLY A 197 18.62 -1.83 25.55
CA GLY A 197 18.22 -0.81 26.52
C GLY A 197 17.14 0.16 26.01
N GLU A 198 16.58 0.96 26.92
CA GLU A 198 15.43 1.84 26.67
C GLU A 198 15.65 2.95 25.62
N HIS A 199 16.91 3.23 25.25
CA HIS A 199 17.23 4.18 24.18
C HIS A 199 16.92 3.66 22.78
N ALA A 200 16.71 2.34 22.61
CA ALA A 200 16.24 1.75 21.36
C ALA A 200 14.76 2.11 21.14
N ARG A 201 14.53 3.30 20.57
CA ARG A 201 13.20 3.84 20.30
C ARG A 201 12.90 3.76 18.81
N GLN A 202 11.64 3.51 18.49
CA GLN A 202 11.15 3.54 17.11
C GLN A 202 11.43 4.89 16.45
N ALA A 203 12.11 4.85 15.30
CA ALA A 203 12.36 6.00 14.42
C ALA A 203 11.50 5.92 13.15
N GLY A 204 11.00 4.73 12.80
CA GLY A 204 10.15 4.50 11.63
C GLY A 204 9.59 3.09 11.62
N SER A 205 8.47 2.87 10.94
CA SER A 205 7.95 1.52 10.70
C SER A 205 7.17 1.49 9.40
N ALA A 206 7.28 0.37 8.68
CA ALA A 206 6.43 0.03 7.55
C ALA A 206 5.90 -1.38 7.76
N VAL A 207 4.60 -1.50 8.01
CA VAL A 207 3.89 -2.76 8.24
C VAL A 207 3.04 -3.03 7.00
N ARG A 208 3.47 -4.00 6.20
CA ARG A 208 2.79 -4.46 4.98
C ARG A 208 2.48 -5.95 5.09
N PRO A 209 1.57 -6.52 4.28
CA PRO A 209 1.32 -7.95 4.28
C PRO A 209 2.56 -8.79 3.92
N ASP A 210 3.40 -8.27 3.02
CA ASP A 210 4.57 -8.93 2.44
C ASP A 210 5.87 -8.65 3.20
N LYS A 211 5.93 -7.54 3.96
CA LYS A 211 7.16 -7.06 4.58
C LYS A 211 6.89 -6.25 5.84
N LEU A 212 7.73 -6.47 6.84
CA LEU A 212 7.89 -5.59 8.00
C LEU A 212 9.24 -4.89 7.91
N ARG A 213 9.24 -3.56 8.05
CA ARG A 213 10.44 -2.77 8.34
C ARG A 213 10.26 -2.05 9.66
N PHE A 214 11.26 -2.13 10.53
CA PHE A 214 11.30 -1.42 11.79
C PHE A 214 12.63 -0.67 11.90
N ASP A 215 12.55 0.66 11.94
CA ASP A 215 13.71 1.53 12.04
C ASP A 215 13.77 2.02 13.49
N PHE A 216 14.92 1.94 14.15
CA PHE A 216 15.08 2.34 15.56
C PHE A 216 16.39 3.10 15.79
N THR A 217 16.44 3.87 16.88
CA THR A 217 17.63 4.66 17.25
C THR A 217 18.67 3.81 17.96
N HIS A 218 19.85 3.69 17.36
CA HIS A 218 21.01 3.06 17.97
C HIS A 218 22.30 3.67 17.40
N GLU A 219 23.35 3.80 18.22
CA GLU A 219 24.57 4.53 17.84
C GLU A 219 25.47 3.78 16.86
N GLN A 220 25.29 2.47 16.78
CA GLN A 220 26.08 1.57 15.95
C GLN A 220 25.21 0.49 15.30
N ALA A 221 25.77 -0.25 14.35
CA ALA A 221 25.11 -1.44 13.83
C ALA A 221 25.08 -2.53 14.92
N LEU A 222 24.03 -3.34 14.93
CA LEU A 222 23.95 -4.48 15.84
C LEU A 222 25.09 -5.45 15.57
N THR A 223 25.68 -5.95 16.66
CA THR A 223 26.57 -7.10 16.62
C THR A 223 25.82 -8.36 16.17
N SER A 224 26.54 -9.42 15.83
CA SER A 224 25.89 -10.68 15.46
C SER A 224 25.18 -11.31 16.66
N GLU A 225 25.80 -11.21 17.84
CA GLU A 225 25.25 -11.70 19.11
C GLU A 225 23.96 -10.96 19.49
N GLU A 226 23.93 -9.63 19.43
CA GLU A 226 22.72 -8.85 19.68
C GLU A 226 21.61 -9.16 18.68
N ARG A 227 21.94 -9.45 17.41
CA ARG A 227 20.94 -9.84 16.39
C ARG A 227 20.37 -11.23 16.63
N ASP A 228 21.17 -12.15 17.13
CA ASP A 228 20.71 -13.51 17.43
C ASP A 228 19.85 -13.56 18.71
N GLU A 229 20.06 -12.62 19.63
CA GLU A 229 19.30 -12.50 20.89
C GLU A 229 17.93 -11.82 20.72
N VAL A 230 17.80 -10.93 19.73
CA VAL A 230 16.55 -10.22 19.36
C VAL A 230 15.63 -11.08 18.51
#